data_AF-A0AAV9MTB7-F1
#
_entry.id   AF-A0AAV9MTB7-F1
#
_cell.length_a   1.000
_cell.length_b   1.000
_cell.length_c   1.000
_cell.angle_alpha   90.00
_cell.angle_beta   90.00
_cell.angle_gamma   90.00
#
_symmetry.space_group_name_H-M   'P 1'
#
loop_
_entity.id
_entity.type
_entity.pdbx_description
1 polymer ?
#
loop_
_entity_poly.entity_id
_entity_poly.type
_entity_poly.pdbx_seq_one_letter_code
_entity_poly.pdbx_strand_id
1 'polypeptide(L)'
;MSEMLTQERIARRSPTGNTSIIPYKGKLLDGLPYEKDSETLKLTRVYHFKVNGMVRPLLLIPSMIHRQEKWSPLAKGEATKDIFIASIKKHGKLTDQYWIETHVAGHVPIISRHMSLDLMRAGGRGWQWQPHSPYYISILTRRNPKTSDVKDGEIHLYMTVADGIVFGFLFPDKDGNAPPFSVHPSHLSKWEIGPTSSNLKLDPNKFSFNSTMNFPVSKGFGYIFGNLRDDNLGSTDWEFLSTRVGGFTPFNSIFKYDVETTKLVTYSDGPHRLYQGPDFIPRFPLLQKAMVGQ
;
A
#
# COMPACT_ATOMS: atom_id res chain seq x y z
N MET A 1 -20.85 24.35 -16.55
CA MET A 1 -21.80 23.49 -15.80
C MET A 1 -21.59 21.98 -16.03
N SER A 2 -21.11 21.52 -17.21
CA SER A 2 -20.84 20.09 -17.47
C SER A 2 -19.62 19.52 -16.72
N GLU A 3 -18.57 20.31 -16.47
CA GLU A 3 -17.39 19.86 -15.72
C GLU A 3 -17.67 19.50 -14.25
N MET A 4 -18.56 20.25 -13.60
CA MET A 4 -18.91 20.06 -12.19
C MET A 4 -19.74 18.78 -11.98
N LEU A 5 -20.64 18.47 -12.92
CA LEU A 5 -21.40 17.21 -12.96
C LEU A 5 -20.49 15.99 -13.20
N THR A 6 -19.36 16.18 -13.88
CA THR A 6 -18.38 15.11 -14.12
C THR A 6 -17.57 14.80 -12.84
N GLN A 7 -17.23 15.82 -12.03
CA GLN A 7 -16.52 15.60 -10.77
C GLN A 7 -17.40 15.01 -9.66
N GLU A 8 -18.68 15.37 -9.58
CA GLU A 8 -19.63 14.64 -8.73
C GLU A 8 -19.79 13.19 -9.17
N ARG A 9 -19.78 12.88 -10.48
CA ARG A 9 -19.82 11.49 -10.97
C ARG A 9 -18.58 10.70 -10.60
N ILE A 10 -17.39 11.31 -10.64
CA ILE A 10 -16.15 10.69 -10.15
C ILE A 10 -16.23 10.44 -8.62
N ALA A 11 -16.85 11.35 -7.87
CA ALA A 11 -17.13 11.17 -6.44
C ALA A 11 -18.27 10.18 -6.11
N ARG A 12 -19.18 9.91 -7.07
CA ARG A 12 -20.25 8.90 -6.97
C ARG A 12 -19.78 7.47 -7.26
N ARG A 13 -18.49 7.25 -7.56
CA ARG A 13 -17.92 5.90 -7.53
C ARG A 13 -17.95 5.41 -6.09
N SER A 14 -18.93 4.59 -5.71
CA SER A 14 -19.18 4.12 -4.35
C SER A 14 -17.90 3.65 -3.64
N PRO A 15 -17.20 4.54 -2.93
CA PRO A 15 -16.07 4.13 -2.13
C PRO A 15 -16.66 3.33 -0.97
N THR A 16 -16.04 2.21 -0.64
CA THR A 16 -16.50 1.37 0.47
C THR A 16 -15.95 1.83 1.82
N GLY A 17 -14.98 2.76 1.83
CA GLY A 17 -14.34 3.23 3.06
C GLY A 17 -13.61 2.13 3.83
N ASN A 18 -13.22 1.03 3.17
CA ASN A 18 -12.88 -0.23 3.85
C ASN A 18 -11.37 -0.57 3.85
N THR A 19 -10.51 0.26 3.26
CA THR A 19 -9.10 -0.09 3.05
C THR A 19 -8.20 0.33 4.21
N SER A 20 -8.47 1.48 4.81
CA SER A 20 -7.62 2.09 5.84
C SER A 20 -8.39 3.15 6.60
N ILE A 21 -8.05 3.35 7.88
CA ILE A 21 -8.57 4.43 8.73
C ILE A 21 -7.42 5.16 9.40
N ILE A 22 -7.43 6.49 9.38
CA ILE A 22 -6.35 7.31 9.93
C ILE A 22 -6.88 8.45 10.80
N PRO A 23 -6.21 8.80 11.92
CA PRO A 23 -6.51 10.02 12.66
C PRO A 23 -6.17 11.27 11.85
N TYR A 24 -7.07 12.25 11.84
CA TYR A 24 -6.91 13.50 11.11
C TYR A 24 -7.76 14.63 11.70
N LYS A 25 -7.13 15.71 12.18
CA LYS A 25 -7.80 16.88 12.78
C LYS A 25 -8.82 16.55 13.89
N GLY A 26 -8.50 15.58 14.74
CA GLY A 26 -9.43 15.12 15.80
C GLY A 26 -10.59 14.25 15.29
N LYS A 27 -10.61 13.93 14.00
CA LYS A 27 -11.55 13.01 13.36
C LYS A 27 -10.81 11.78 12.84
N LEU A 28 -11.54 10.84 12.27
CA LEU A 28 -11.01 9.70 11.53
C LEU A 28 -11.33 9.90 10.05
N LEU A 29 -10.38 9.62 9.16
CA LEU A 29 -10.62 9.51 7.72
C LEU A 29 -10.44 8.07 7.30
N ASP A 30 -11.42 7.49 6.60
CA ASP A 30 -11.28 6.19 5.95
C ASP A 30 -11.31 6.31 4.42
N GLY A 31 -10.51 5.50 3.72
CA GLY A 31 -10.57 5.42 2.24
C GLY A 31 -10.56 6.77 1.49
N LEU A 32 -11.36 6.86 0.41
CA LEU A 32 -11.65 8.14 -0.26
C LEU A 32 -12.64 8.93 0.60
N PRO A 33 -12.23 10.04 1.21
CA PRO A 33 -12.11 10.04 2.65
C PRO A 33 -13.47 10.23 3.32
N TYR A 34 -14.10 9.18 3.86
CA TYR A 34 -15.23 9.39 4.74
C TYR A 34 -14.70 9.91 6.08
N GLU A 35 -15.18 11.07 6.50
CA GLU A 35 -14.86 11.61 7.82
C GLU A 35 -15.81 11.00 8.84
N LYS A 36 -15.23 10.47 9.91
CA LYS A 36 -15.97 9.91 11.04
C LYS A 36 -15.56 10.61 12.32
N ASP A 37 -16.52 10.72 13.22
CA ASP A 37 -16.26 11.13 14.58
C ASP A 37 -15.38 10.08 15.27
N SER A 38 -14.34 10.52 16.00
CA SER A 38 -13.32 9.62 16.57
C SER A 38 -13.80 8.87 17.81
N GLU A 39 -14.82 9.38 18.49
CA GLU A 39 -15.41 8.75 19.68
C GLU A 39 -16.60 7.87 19.31
N THR A 40 -17.48 8.36 18.44
CA THR A 40 -18.74 7.68 18.11
C THR A 40 -18.70 6.86 16.83
N LEU A 41 -17.64 7.00 16.01
CA LEU A 41 -17.47 6.39 14.68
C LEU A 41 -18.56 6.75 13.66
N LYS A 42 -19.47 7.67 14.01
CA LYS A 42 -20.52 8.14 13.11
C LYS A 42 -19.91 8.87 11.93
N LEU A 43 -20.39 8.53 10.73
CA LEU A 43 -20.06 9.27 9.51
C LEU A 43 -20.53 10.72 9.67
N THR A 44 -19.60 11.67 9.63
CA THR A 44 -19.91 13.10 9.71
C THR A 44 -20.07 13.72 8.33
N ARG A 45 -19.25 13.31 7.35
CA ARG A 45 -19.33 13.76 5.96
C ARG A 45 -18.48 12.92 5.02
N VAL A 46 -18.71 13.07 3.72
CA VAL A 46 -17.70 12.77 2.70
C VAL A 46 -16.68 13.92 2.70
N TYR A 47 -15.43 13.62 2.97
CA TYR A 47 -14.34 14.58 2.93
C TYR A 47 -13.76 14.64 1.51
N HIS A 48 -13.47 15.85 1.05
CA HIS A 48 -12.86 16.07 -0.25
C HIS A 48 -11.64 16.97 -0.10
N PHE A 49 -10.51 16.49 -0.58
CA PHE A 49 -9.34 17.34 -0.75
C PHE A 49 -9.57 18.22 -1.99
N LYS A 50 -9.54 19.54 -1.79
CA LYS A 50 -9.61 20.52 -2.87
C LYS A 50 -8.20 20.91 -3.29
N VAL A 51 -7.88 20.72 -4.56
CA VAL A 51 -6.63 21.09 -5.21
C VAL A 51 -6.97 22.02 -6.37
N ASN A 52 -6.55 23.29 -6.29
CA ASN A 52 -6.89 24.31 -7.28
C ASN A 52 -8.39 24.35 -7.61
N GLY A 53 -9.23 24.27 -6.57
CA GLY A 53 -10.70 24.26 -6.70
C GLY A 53 -11.32 22.93 -7.12
N MET A 54 -10.52 21.94 -7.54
CA MET A 54 -11.03 20.64 -7.99
C MET A 54 -10.98 19.58 -6.88
N VAL A 55 -12.00 18.72 -6.86
CA VAL A 55 -12.05 17.57 -5.94
C VAL A 55 -11.09 16.50 -6.45
N ARG A 56 -10.26 15.98 -5.54
CA ARG A 56 -9.34 14.89 -5.85
C ARG A 56 -9.52 13.73 -4.86
N PRO A 57 -9.73 12.50 -5.35
CA PRO A 57 -9.58 11.32 -4.50
C PRO A 57 -8.12 11.25 -4.06
N LEU A 58 -7.82 11.19 -2.76
CA LEU A 58 -6.47 10.92 -2.26
C LEU A 58 -6.45 9.55 -1.59
N LEU A 59 -5.54 8.68 -2.02
CA LEU A 59 -5.35 7.39 -1.37
C LEU A 59 -4.62 7.61 -0.04
N LEU A 60 -5.27 7.20 1.05
CA LEU A 60 -4.74 7.26 2.40
C LEU A 60 -4.07 5.92 2.73
N ILE A 61 -2.78 5.76 2.43
CA ILE A 61 -2.01 4.58 2.86
C ILE A 61 -1.45 4.80 4.28
N PRO A 62 -1.69 3.89 5.25
CA PRO A 62 -1.29 4.06 6.66
C PRO A 62 0.22 4.22 6.90
N SER A 63 1.07 3.58 6.08
CA SER A 63 2.52 3.69 6.20
C SER A 63 3.04 5.12 5.97
N MET A 64 2.23 6.00 5.39
CA MET A 64 2.54 7.42 5.16
C MET A 64 1.97 8.38 6.22
N ILE A 65 1.42 7.88 7.34
CA ILE A 65 0.83 8.74 8.39
C ILE A 65 1.90 9.60 9.09
N HIS A 66 3.11 9.08 9.27
CA HIS A 66 4.15 9.77 10.06
C HIS A 66 4.87 10.86 9.24
N ARG A 67 4.84 10.76 7.90
CA ARG A 67 5.59 11.66 7.00
C ARG A 67 4.73 12.61 6.18
N GLN A 68 3.43 12.72 6.49
CA GLN A 68 2.50 13.71 5.91
C GLN A 68 2.21 13.57 4.41
N GLU A 69 2.91 12.73 3.66
CA GLU A 69 2.67 12.53 2.23
C GLU A 69 1.44 11.67 1.94
N LYS A 70 0.72 12.01 0.87
CA LYS A 70 -0.44 11.30 0.32
C LYS A 70 -0.36 11.29 -1.20
N TRP A 71 -0.73 10.15 -1.78
CA TRP A 71 -0.67 9.93 -3.22
C TRP A 71 -2.07 9.60 -3.74
N SER A 72 -2.29 9.85 -5.01
CA SER A 72 -3.51 9.48 -5.72
C SER A 72 -3.12 8.89 -7.06
N PRO A 73 -3.10 7.57 -7.21
CA PRO A 73 -2.97 6.97 -8.52
C PRO A 73 -4.26 7.18 -9.33
N LEU A 74 -4.15 7.16 -10.66
CA LEU A 74 -5.28 7.36 -11.57
C LEU A 74 -5.98 8.71 -11.33
N ALA A 75 -5.19 9.74 -11.00
CA ALA A 75 -5.68 10.98 -10.41
C ALA A 75 -6.53 11.85 -11.37
N LYS A 76 -6.41 11.63 -12.69
CA LYS A 76 -7.24 12.32 -13.69
C LYS A 76 -8.44 11.49 -14.16
N GLY A 77 -8.60 10.25 -13.71
CA GLY A 77 -9.70 9.36 -14.12
C GLY A 77 -9.32 7.88 -14.17
N GLU A 78 -10.31 7.03 -14.45
CA GLU A 78 -10.07 5.59 -14.66
C GLU A 78 -9.02 5.37 -15.75
N ALA A 79 -8.11 4.42 -15.51
CA ALA A 79 -7.01 4.06 -16.40
C ALA A 79 -6.10 5.22 -16.84
N THR A 80 -6.14 6.37 -16.17
CA THR A 80 -5.16 7.43 -16.41
C THR A 80 -3.80 7.05 -15.81
N LYS A 81 -2.71 7.48 -16.44
CA LYS A 81 -1.34 7.22 -15.96
C LYS A 81 -0.87 8.28 -14.94
N ASP A 82 -1.74 9.24 -14.63
CA ASP A 82 -1.42 10.33 -13.75
C ASP A 82 -1.41 9.89 -12.29
N ILE A 83 -0.32 10.21 -11.59
CA ILE A 83 -0.28 10.19 -10.12
C ILE A 83 -0.22 11.63 -9.63
N PHE A 84 -1.13 11.98 -8.72
CA PHE A 84 -1.05 13.21 -7.95
C PHE A 84 -0.42 12.94 -6.59
N ILE A 85 0.60 13.72 -6.25
CA ILE A 85 1.32 13.64 -4.98
C ILE A 85 1.11 14.95 -4.24
N ALA A 86 0.79 14.88 -2.96
CA ALA A 86 0.72 16.03 -2.08
C ALA A 86 1.19 15.69 -0.66
N SER A 87 1.75 16.66 0.03
CA SER A 87 1.95 16.61 1.47
C SER A 87 0.78 17.26 2.20
N ILE A 88 0.44 16.76 3.39
CA ILE A 88 -0.58 17.32 4.27
C ILE A 88 0.10 17.80 5.56
N LYS A 89 0.26 19.12 5.70
CA LYS A 89 0.81 19.72 6.92
C LYS A 89 -0.14 19.57 8.11
N LYS A 90 0.37 19.90 9.31
CA LYS A 90 -0.45 20.15 10.51
C LYS A 90 -1.63 21.06 10.14
N HIS A 91 -2.82 20.74 10.63
CA HIS A 91 -4.10 21.40 10.25
C HIS A 91 -4.56 21.15 8.81
N GLY A 92 -4.03 20.13 8.13
CA GLY A 92 -4.61 19.60 6.90
C GLY A 92 -4.43 20.46 5.65
N LYS A 93 -3.49 21.39 5.67
CA LYS A 93 -3.15 22.19 4.49
C LYS A 93 -2.32 21.33 3.54
N LEU A 94 -2.77 21.21 2.30
CA LEU A 94 -2.00 20.58 1.24
C LEU A 94 -0.80 21.45 0.85
N THR A 95 0.38 20.85 0.80
CA THR A 95 1.63 21.45 0.31
C THR A 95 2.32 20.48 -0.65
N ASP A 96 3.40 20.93 -1.30
CA ASP A 96 4.28 20.08 -2.11
C ASP A 96 3.47 19.22 -3.12
N GLN A 97 2.69 19.92 -3.95
CA GLN A 97 1.72 19.31 -4.86
C GLN A 97 2.34 19.12 -6.24
N TYR A 98 2.40 17.88 -6.71
CA TYR A 98 3.04 17.54 -7.98
C TYR A 98 2.22 16.52 -8.76
N TRP A 99 2.38 16.56 -10.07
CA TRP A 99 1.82 15.59 -11.01
C TRP A 99 2.97 14.86 -11.68
N ILE A 100 2.83 13.55 -11.76
CA ILE A 100 3.71 12.71 -12.56
C ILE A 100 2.86 11.82 -13.44
N GLU A 101 3.44 11.38 -14.54
CA GLU A 101 2.85 10.36 -15.41
C GLU A 101 3.69 9.09 -15.31
N THR A 102 3.04 7.94 -15.15
CA THR A 102 3.68 6.63 -15.11
C THR A 102 3.73 6.00 -16.50
N HIS A 103 4.50 4.92 -16.67
CA HIS A 103 4.50 4.18 -17.94
C HIS A 103 3.16 3.49 -18.23
N VAL A 104 2.49 3.01 -17.17
CA VAL A 104 1.25 2.23 -17.23
C VAL A 104 0.26 2.69 -16.16
N ALA A 105 -1.04 2.56 -16.42
CA ALA A 105 -2.09 2.87 -15.46
C ALA A 105 -2.19 1.74 -14.42
N GLY A 106 -1.44 1.89 -13.32
CA GLY A 106 -1.27 0.86 -12.30
C GLY A 106 -1.61 1.32 -10.88
N HIS A 107 -1.69 0.35 -9.96
CA HIS A 107 -1.67 0.62 -8.53
C HIS A 107 -0.27 1.14 -8.11
N VAL A 108 -0.08 1.73 -6.92
CA VAL A 108 1.24 2.25 -6.50
C VAL A 108 1.73 1.52 -5.23
N PRO A 109 2.99 1.01 -5.17
CA PRO A 109 3.95 0.89 -6.29
C PRO A 109 3.35 0.10 -7.45
N ILE A 110 3.86 0.33 -8.66
CA ILE A 110 3.28 -0.19 -9.91
C ILE A 110 3.58 -1.66 -10.03
N ILE A 111 2.68 -2.43 -9.43
CA ILE A 111 2.54 -3.86 -9.62
C ILE A 111 2.03 -4.15 -11.04
N SER A 112 2.30 -5.34 -11.54
CA SER A 112 1.93 -5.82 -12.88
C SER A 112 0.41 -6.05 -13.06
N ARG A 113 -0.44 -5.20 -12.49
CA ARG A 113 -1.89 -5.16 -12.70
C ARG A 113 -2.24 -3.81 -13.31
N HIS A 114 -2.69 -3.81 -14.55
CA HIS A 114 -3.00 -2.60 -15.30
C HIS A 114 -4.51 -2.39 -15.39
N MET A 115 -4.93 -1.14 -15.39
CA MET A 115 -6.33 -0.78 -15.62
C MET A 115 -6.59 -0.54 -17.12
N SER A 116 -7.73 -1.01 -17.63
CA SER A 116 -8.15 -0.78 -19.01
C SER A 116 -9.60 -0.27 -19.09
N LEU A 117 -9.77 0.92 -19.66
CA LEU A 117 -11.09 1.49 -19.93
C LEU A 117 -11.89 0.66 -20.93
N ASP A 118 -11.24 0.08 -21.93
CA ASP A 118 -11.93 -0.70 -22.95
C ASP A 118 -12.49 -2.00 -22.38
N LEU A 119 -11.74 -2.66 -21.47
CA LEU A 119 -12.27 -3.81 -20.72
C LEU A 119 -13.46 -3.42 -19.87
N MET A 120 -13.40 -2.29 -19.17
CA MET A 120 -14.51 -1.80 -18.33
C MET A 120 -15.76 -1.49 -19.18
N ARG A 121 -15.58 -0.85 -20.34
CA ARG A 121 -16.68 -0.55 -21.26
C ARG A 121 -17.33 -1.81 -21.83
N ALA A 122 -16.55 -2.88 -22.00
CA ALA A 122 -17.03 -4.20 -22.37
C ALA A 122 -17.68 -4.98 -21.20
N GLY A 123 -17.82 -4.39 -20.01
CA GLY A 123 -18.36 -5.05 -18.82
C GLY A 123 -17.38 -5.96 -18.09
N GLY A 124 -16.11 -5.95 -18.49
CA GLY A 124 -15.02 -6.71 -17.87
C GLY A 124 -14.51 -6.08 -16.57
N ARG A 125 -13.55 -6.77 -15.95
CA ARG A 125 -12.87 -6.27 -14.75
C ARG A 125 -12.00 -5.07 -15.13
N GLY A 126 -11.98 -4.05 -14.27
CA GLY A 126 -11.14 -2.87 -14.50
C GLY A 126 -9.65 -3.18 -14.46
N TRP A 127 -9.22 -4.12 -13.62
CA TRP A 127 -7.84 -4.54 -13.45
C TRP A 127 -7.58 -5.89 -14.11
N GLN A 128 -6.44 -6.02 -14.77
CA GLN A 128 -5.96 -7.25 -15.40
C GLN A 128 -4.48 -7.46 -15.12
N TRP A 129 -4.09 -8.70 -14.81
CA TRP A 129 -2.68 -9.05 -14.63
C TRP A 129 -1.92 -9.06 -15.95
N GLN A 130 -0.67 -8.61 -15.90
CA GLN A 130 0.25 -8.55 -17.03
C GLN A 130 1.51 -9.35 -16.68
N PRO A 131 1.55 -10.67 -16.96
CA PRO A 131 2.62 -11.56 -16.49
C PRO A 131 4.03 -11.15 -16.97
N HIS A 132 4.12 -10.45 -18.09
CA HIS A 132 5.38 -9.99 -18.67
C HIS A 132 5.75 -8.54 -18.30
N SER A 133 4.90 -7.84 -17.54
CA SER A 133 5.20 -6.49 -17.09
C SER A 133 6.04 -6.55 -15.80
N PRO A 134 7.16 -5.80 -15.72
CA PRO A 134 7.95 -5.75 -14.50
C PRO A 134 7.20 -5.00 -13.38
N TYR A 135 7.69 -5.16 -12.16
CA TYR A 135 7.35 -4.26 -11.06
C TYR A 135 8.09 -2.94 -11.25
N TYR A 136 7.38 -1.82 -11.31
CA TYR A 136 8.02 -0.50 -11.41
C TYR A 136 8.05 0.22 -10.05
N ILE A 137 9.22 0.78 -9.75
CA ILE A 137 9.47 1.66 -8.60
C ILE A 137 9.88 3.02 -9.15
N SER A 138 9.05 4.04 -8.90
CA SER A 138 9.37 5.43 -9.27
C SER A 138 10.01 6.14 -8.07
N ILE A 139 11.17 6.75 -8.29
CA ILE A 139 11.88 7.55 -7.29
C ILE A 139 11.75 9.02 -7.67
N LEU A 140 11.36 9.83 -6.68
CA LEU A 140 11.17 11.26 -6.83
C LEU A 140 11.77 11.98 -5.63
N THR A 141 12.39 13.13 -5.85
CA THR A 141 12.73 14.00 -4.72
C THR A 141 11.46 14.50 -4.06
N ARG A 142 11.44 14.40 -2.73
CA ARG A 142 10.31 14.76 -1.89
C ARG A 142 9.77 16.18 -2.10
N ARG A 143 10.67 17.15 -2.33
CA ARG A 143 10.32 18.58 -2.44
C ARG A 143 10.74 19.08 -3.80
N ASN A 144 9.80 19.75 -4.47
CA ASN A 144 9.94 20.33 -5.79
C ASN A 144 10.60 19.38 -6.80
N PRO A 145 10.06 18.15 -6.99
CA PRO A 145 10.61 17.22 -7.96
C PRO A 145 10.64 17.87 -9.34
N LYS A 146 11.84 17.92 -9.90
CA LYS A 146 12.06 18.06 -11.34
C LYS A 146 12.52 16.72 -11.88
N THR A 147 12.29 16.49 -13.16
CA THR A 147 12.76 15.28 -13.85
C THR A 147 14.30 15.13 -13.80
N SER A 148 15.03 16.22 -13.56
CA SER A 148 16.49 16.24 -13.35
C SER A 148 16.92 16.04 -11.90
N ASP A 149 16.01 16.12 -10.93
CA ASP A 149 16.36 16.25 -9.51
C ASP A 149 16.48 14.86 -8.90
N VAL A 150 17.66 14.28 -9.06
CA VAL A 150 18.06 13.05 -8.41
C VAL A 150 19.27 13.39 -7.55
N LYS A 151 19.20 13.13 -6.24
CA LYS A 151 20.27 13.42 -5.29
C LYS A 151 21.12 12.18 -5.02
N ASP A 152 22.38 12.41 -4.69
CA ASP A 152 23.31 11.38 -4.22
C ASP A 152 22.82 10.74 -2.90
N GLY A 153 23.09 9.45 -2.74
CA GLY A 153 22.72 8.63 -1.58
C GLY A 153 22.15 7.28 -2.00
N GLU A 154 22.02 6.35 -1.06
CA GLU A 154 21.38 5.04 -1.28
C GLU A 154 20.01 5.01 -0.60
N ILE A 155 18.99 4.54 -1.33
CA ILE A 155 17.65 4.31 -0.78
C ILE A 155 17.52 2.82 -0.49
N HIS A 156 17.31 2.47 0.78
CA HIS A 156 16.96 1.12 1.19
C HIS A 156 15.45 0.99 1.34
N LEU A 157 14.83 0.25 0.44
CA LEU A 157 13.38 0.01 0.44
C LEU A 157 13.07 -1.42 0.85
N TYR A 158 12.45 -1.56 2.02
CA TYR A 158 11.96 -2.84 2.51
C TYR A 158 10.48 -2.99 2.17
N MET A 159 10.14 -4.05 1.45
CA MET A 159 8.74 -4.37 1.12
C MET A 159 8.57 -5.87 0.93
N THR A 160 7.33 -6.36 1.02
CA THR A 160 7.01 -7.74 0.69
C THR A 160 6.77 -7.88 -0.82
N VAL A 161 7.44 -8.83 -1.48
CA VAL A 161 7.35 -9.09 -2.92
C VAL A 161 7.03 -10.55 -3.15
N ALA A 162 6.14 -10.84 -4.10
CA ALA A 162 5.86 -12.18 -4.59
C ALA A 162 6.34 -12.31 -6.04
N ASP A 163 6.78 -13.51 -6.43
CA ASP A 163 7.26 -13.81 -7.79
C ASP A 163 6.16 -13.93 -8.85
N GLY A 164 4.92 -13.61 -8.47
CA GLY A 164 3.78 -13.57 -9.37
C GLY A 164 2.63 -12.79 -8.74
N ILE A 165 1.42 -12.98 -9.26
CA ILE A 165 0.24 -12.27 -8.78
C ILE A 165 -0.40 -12.98 -7.57
N VAL A 166 -0.45 -12.28 -6.43
CA VAL A 166 -1.14 -12.77 -5.22
C VAL A 166 -2.67 -12.73 -5.38
N PHE A 167 -3.19 -11.80 -6.18
CA PHE A 167 -4.62 -11.60 -6.42
C PHE A 167 -5.11 -12.21 -7.74
N GLY A 168 -4.49 -13.29 -8.22
CA GLY A 168 -4.76 -13.86 -9.54
C GLY A 168 -6.23 -14.23 -9.76
N PHE A 169 -6.89 -14.81 -8.76
CA PHE A 169 -8.32 -15.15 -8.83
C PHE A 169 -9.24 -13.93 -9.03
N LEU A 170 -8.86 -12.76 -8.51
CA LEU A 170 -9.60 -11.51 -8.68
C LEU A 170 -9.20 -10.78 -9.96
N PHE A 171 -7.99 -10.96 -10.46
CA PHE A 171 -7.47 -10.22 -11.61
C PHE A 171 -6.60 -11.14 -12.45
N PRO A 172 -7.18 -12.10 -13.19
CA PRO A 172 -6.41 -12.96 -14.07
C PRO A 172 -5.80 -12.15 -15.23
N ASP A 173 -4.99 -12.82 -16.05
CA ASP A 173 -4.51 -12.24 -17.30
C ASP A 173 -5.63 -12.12 -18.35
N LYS A 174 -5.25 -11.74 -19.57
CA LYS A 174 -6.17 -11.56 -20.70
C LYS A 174 -6.89 -12.83 -21.14
N ASP A 175 -6.30 -13.99 -20.89
CA ASP A 175 -6.82 -15.29 -21.28
C ASP A 175 -7.56 -15.98 -20.11
N GLY A 176 -7.71 -15.27 -18.97
CA GLY A 176 -8.34 -15.80 -17.77
C GLY A 176 -7.42 -16.65 -16.91
N ASN A 177 -6.12 -16.72 -17.23
CA ASN A 177 -5.16 -17.51 -16.48
C ASN A 177 -4.66 -16.74 -15.26
N ALA A 178 -4.49 -17.47 -14.17
CA ALA A 178 -3.84 -17.03 -12.96
C ALA A 178 -3.20 -18.23 -12.26
N PRO A 179 -2.05 -18.03 -11.60
CA PRO A 179 -1.52 -19.08 -10.73
C PRO A 179 -2.52 -19.38 -9.60
N PRO A 180 -2.58 -20.64 -9.13
CA PRO A 180 -3.34 -20.98 -7.94
C PRO A 180 -2.93 -20.13 -6.74
N PHE A 181 -3.86 -19.97 -5.79
CA PHE A 181 -3.54 -19.33 -4.52
C PHE A 181 -2.38 -20.07 -3.84
N SER A 182 -1.53 -19.35 -3.09
CA SER A 182 -0.31 -19.88 -2.42
C SER A 182 0.91 -20.25 -3.27
N VAL A 183 0.82 -20.29 -4.61
CA VAL A 183 2.00 -20.62 -5.46
C VAL A 183 3.11 -19.57 -5.40
N HIS A 184 2.76 -18.31 -5.14
CA HIS A 184 3.72 -17.21 -5.02
C HIS A 184 3.68 -16.64 -3.60
N PRO A 185 4.42 -17.24 -2.65
CA PRO A 185 4.60 -16.65 -1.34
C PRO A 185 5.20 -15.24 -1.48
N SER A 186 4.73 -14.34 -0.63
CA SER A 186 5.32 -13.00 -0.51
C SER A 186 6.48 -13.06 0.47
N HIS A 187 7.65 -12.56 0.09
CA HIS A 187 8.84 -12.51 0.93
C HIS A 187 9.16 -11.08 1.30
N LEU A 188 9.61 -10.84 2.53
CA LEU A 188 10.26 -9.57 2.83
C LEU A 188 11.52 -9.46 1.97
N SER A 189 11.69 -8.30 1.36
CA SER A 189 12.78 -8.03 0.41
C SER A 189 13.36 -6.65 0.67
N LYS A 190 14.68 -6.52 0.51
CA LYS A 190 15.39 -5.25 0.52
C LYS A 190 15.78 -4.88 -0.92
N TRP A 191 15.38 -3.70 -1.34
CA TRP A 191 15.85 -3.06 -2.56
C TRP A 191 16.88 -2.00 -2.20
N GLU A 192 18.03 -2.03 -2.86
CA GLU A 192 19.05 -0.99 -2.81
C GLU A 192 18.97 -0.18 -4.08
N ILE A 193 18.60 1.09 -3.94
CA ILE A 193 18.32 1.96 -5.08
C ILE A 193 19.26 3.15 -4.99
N GLY A 194 20.24 3.19 -5.89
CA GLY A 194 21.04 4.39 -6.15
C GLY A 194 20.22 5.31 -7.07
N PRO A 195 19.67 6.44 -6.58
CA PRO A 195 18.77 7.27 -7.38
C PRO A 195 19.45 7.77 -8.66
N THR A 196 20.75 8.06 -8.59
CA THR A 196 21.60 8.54 -9.70
C THR A 196 22.08 7.43 -10.63
N SER A 197 21.76 6.17 -10.32
CA SER A 197 22.13 5.03 -11.16
C SER A 197 21.37 5.06 -12.48
N SER A 198 22.07 4.80 -13.58
CA SER A 198 21.46 4.55 -14.89
C SER A 198 20.92 3.11 -15.03
N ASN A 199 21.21 2.22 -14.08
CA ASN A 199 20.69 0.87 -14.07
C ASN A 199 19.23 0.85 -13.59
N LEU A 200 18.30 0.70 -14.53
CA LEU A 200 16.87 0.60 -14.26
C LEU A 200 16.42 -0.81 -13.84
N LYS A 201 17.29 -1.82 -13.99
CA LYS A 201 17.01 -3.20 -13.59
C LYS A 201 17.56 -3.43 -12.18
N LEU A 202 16.64 -3.61 -11.25
CA LEU A 202 16.95 -3.86 -9.86
C LEU A 202 16.55 -5.30 -9.52
N ASP A 203 17.35 -5.95 -8.68
CA ASP A 203 17.04 -7.24 -8.10
C ASP A 203 16.91 -7.08 -6.58
N PRO A 204 15.81 -7.52 -5.97
CA PRO A 204 15.65 -7.44 -4.53
C PRO A 204 16.51 -8.50 -3.84
N ASN A 205 17.19 -8.11 -2.77
CA ASN A 205 17.72 -9.03 -1.79
C ASN A 205 16.54 -9.61 -0.99
N LYS A 206 16.07 -10.79 -1.40
CA LYS A 206 15.00 -11.53 -0.72
C LYS A 206 15.55 -12.16 0.55
N PHE A 207 14.87 -11.94 1.67
CA PHE A 207 15.22 -12.66 2.90
C PHE A 207 14.72 -14.10 2.81
N SER A 208 15.61 -15.05 3.10
CA SER A 208 15.32 -16.49 3.06
C SER A 208 14.52 -16.91 4.29
N PHE A 209 13.24 -16.58 4.30
CA PHE A 209 12.28 -17.14 5.25
C PHE A 209 11.37 -18.12 4.49
N ASN A 210 11.21 -19.33 5.03
CA ASN A 210 10.30 -20.34 4.46
C ASN A 210 8.84 -20.03 4.86
N SER A 211 8.40 -18.80 4.59
CA SER A 211 7.14 -18.27 5.09
C SER A 211 6.63 -17.14 4.21
N THR A 212 5.30 -17.02 4.10
CA THR A 212 4.67 -15.88 3.45
C THR A 212 4.55 -14.71 4.43
N MET A 213 5.09 -13.55 4.08
CA MET A 213 5.10 -12.35 4.90
C MET A 213 4.26 -11.24 4.25
N ASN A 214 3.47 -10.53 5.05
CA ASN A 214 2.66 -9.40 4.57
C ASN A 214 2.43 -8.36 5.67
N PHE A 215 1.87 -7.21 5.29
CA PHE A 215 1.58 -6.07 6.17
C PHE A 215 2.80 -5.57 6.95
N PRO A 216 3.96 -5.33 6.30
CA PRO A 216 5.12 -4.79 6.98
C PRO A 216 4.83 -3.37 7.49
N VAL A 217 5.10 -3.14 8.77
CA VAL A 217 5.04 -1.84 9.43
C VAL A 217 6.43 -1.54 9.99
N SER A 218 6.99 -0.41 9.59
CA SER A 218 8.22 0.12 10.17
C SER A 218 8.01 1.57 10.61
N LYS A 219 8.52 1.92 11.80
CA LYS A 219 8.46 3.29 12.34
C LYS A 219 9.85 3.92 12.54
N GLY A 220 10.84 3.50 11.75
CA GLY A 220 12.16 4.14 11.71
C GLY A 220 13.16 3.70 12.78
N PHE A 221 12.93 2.57 13.44
CA PHE A 221 13.76 2.06 14.55
C PHE A 221 14.65 0.87 14.18
N GLY A 222 14.95 0.66 12.88
CA GLY A 222 15.64 -0.55 12.45
C GLY A 222 14.82 -1.83 12.65
N TYR A 223 13.53 -1.73 13.00
CA TYR A 223 12.63 -2.87 13.15
C TYR A 223 11.51 -2.83 12.10
N ILE A 224 11.11 -4.03 11.66
CA ILE A 224 9.96 -4.27 10.80
C ILE A 224 9.06 -5.27 11.51
N PHE A 225 7.79 -4.93 11.69
CA PHE A 225 6.77 -5.82 12.21
C PHE A 225 5.84 -6.23 11.06
N GLY A 226 5.20 -7.38 11.16
CA GLY A 226 4.20 -7.77 10.17
C GLY A 226 3.60 -9.12 10.48
N ASN A 227 2.87 -9.65 9.51
CA ASN A 227 2.27 -10.97 9.59
C ASN A 227 3.10 -11.99 8.84
N LEU A 228 3.10 -13.22 9.36
CA LEU A 228 3.82 -14.33 8.81
C LEU A 228 2.91 -15.57 8.80
N ARG A 229 2.89 -16.25 7.67
CA ARG A 229 2.32 -17.59 7.51
C ARG A 229 3.47 -18.58 7.39
N ASP A 230 3.61 -19.40 8.42
CA ASP A 230 4.57 -20.50 8.47
C ASP A 230 3.81 -21.82 8.44
N ASP A 231 3.84 -22.50 7.30
CA ASP A 231 3.17 -23.79 7.15
C ASP A 231 3.87 -24.91 7.96
N ASN A 232 5.11 -24.69 8.44
CA ASN A 232 5.86 -25.62 9.28
C ASN A 232 5.75 -25.32 10.77
N LEU A 233 5.01 -24.27 11.15
CA LEU A 233 4.69 -23.99 12.53
C LEU A 233 3.75 -25.09 13.02
N GLY A 234 4.34 -26.19 13.51
CA GLY A 234 3.64 -27.43 13.85
C GLY A 234 2.54 -27.29 14.91
N SER A 235 2.38 -26.10 15.47
CA SER A 235 1.23 -25.78 16.30
C SER A 235 -0.03 -25.47 15.51
N THR A 236 -0.03 -25.14 14.21
CA THR A 236 -1.24 -24.71 13.47
C THR A 236 -2.04 -25.88 12.90
N ASP A 237 -3.33 -25.94 13.22
CA ASP A 237 -4.28 -26.95 12.71
C ASP A 237 -4.97 -26.44 11.43
N TRP A 238 -4.28 -26.63 10.30
CA TRP A 238 -4.76 -26.20 8.99
C TRP A 238 -5.99 -26.98 8.50
N GLU A 239 -6.15 -28.24 8.92
CA GLU A 239 -7.33 -29.05 8.59
C GLU A 239 -8.59 -28.39 9.19
N PHE A 240 -8.53 -28.03 10.47
CA PHE A 240 -9.63 -27.32 11.12
C PHE A 240 -9.83 -25.91 10.55
N LEU A 241 -8.76 -25.14 10.35
CA LEU A 241 -8.85 -23.74 9.94
C LEU A 241 -9.33 -23.58 8.50
N SER A 242 -8.81 -24.37 7.56
CA SER A 242 -9.11 -24.22 6.12
C SER A 242 -10.60 -24.37 5.77
N THR A 243 -11.35 -25.11 6.59
CA THR A 243 -12.82 -25.24 6.45
C THR A 243 -13.60 -24.04 6.99
N ARG A 244 -12.94 -23.09 7.67
CA ARG A 244 -13.55 -21.95 8.39
C ARG A 244 -13.04 -20.59 7.92
N VAL A 245 -11.86 -20.52 7.31
CA VAL A 245 -11.33 -19.28 6.73
C VAL A 245 -11.72 -19.12 5.27
N GLY A 246 -12.06 -17.88 4.89
CA GLY A 246 -12.41 -17.50 3.52
C GLY A 246 -11.20 -17.15 2.64
N GLY A 247 -11.49 -16.56 1.47
CA GLY A 247 -10.57 -16.41 0.33
C GLY A 247 -9.40 -15.42 0.43
N PHE A 248 -8.84 -15.17 1.61
CA PHE A 248 -7.61 -14.39 1.79
C PHE A 248 -6.53 -15.21 2.51
N THR A 249 -5.25 -14.84 2.33
CA THR A 249 -4.15 -15.56 2.97
C THR A 249 -4.26 -15.46 4.49
N PRO A 250 -4.42 -16.60 5.20
CA PRO A 250 -4.37 -16.61 6.65
C PRO A 250 -2.92 -16.47 7.13
N PHE A 251 -2.72 -15.77 8.24
CA PHE A 251 -1.40 -15.64 8.89
C PHE A 251 -1.49 -16.21 10.29
N ASN A 252 -0.69 -17.22 10.60
CA ASN A 252 -0.70 -17.94 11.89
C ASN A 252 0.33 -17.40 12.89
N SER A 253 1.04 -16.34 12.53
CA SER A 253 1.96 -15.64 13.41
C SER A 253 2.14 -14.16 13.05
N ILE A 254 2.66 -13.40 14.00
CA ILE A 254 3.24 -12.07 13.77
C ILE A 254 4.75 -12.16 13.91
N PHE A 255 5.48 -11.27 13.23
CA PHE A 255 6.93 -11.21 13.31
C PHE A 255 7.44 -9.84 13.73
N LYS A 256 8.63 -9.83 14.33
CA LYS A 256 9.53 -8.70 14.50
C LYS A 256 10.86 -9.06 13.84
N TYR A 257 11.24 -8.29 12.83
CA TYR A 257 12.53 -8.38 12.15
C TYR A 257 13.41 -7.20 12.57
N ASP A 258 14.62 -7.50 13.01
CA ASP A 258 15.68 -6.53 13.29
C ASP A 258 16.57 -6.40 12.05
N VAL A 259 16.58 -5.20 11.46
CA VAL A 259 17.30 -4.89 10.22
C VAL A 259 18.81 -4.92 10.43
N GLU A 260 19.30 -4.56 11.61
CA GLU A 260 20.73 -4.51 11.92
C GLU A 260 21.26 -5.90 12.24
N THR A 261 20.59 -6.61 13.15
CA THR A 261 21.04 -7.94 13.59
C THR A 261 20.56 -9.07 12.68
N THR A 262 19.68 -8.76 11.71
CA THR A 262 18.98 -9.72 10.84
C THR A 262 18.13 -10.76 11.59
N LYS A 263 17.87 -10.53 12.88
CA LYS A 263 17.13 -11.46 13.73
C LYS A 263 15.63 -11.37 13.48
N LEU A 264 15.01 -12.52 13.19
CA LEU A 264 13.56 -12.68 13.15
C LEU A 264 13.07 -13.30 14.47
N VAL A 265 12.06 -12.68 15.08
CA VAL A 265 11.33 -13.23 16.22
C VAL A 265 9.87 -13.34 15.82
N THR A 266 9.26 -14.50 16.01
CA THR A 266 7.85 -14.76 15.71
C THR A 266 7.04 -14.98 17.00
N TYR A 267 5.73 -14.74 16.91
CA TYR A 267 4.77 -15.03 17.97
C TYR A 267 3.54 -15.71 17.37
N SER A 268 3.08 -16.76 18.03
CA SER A 268 1.83 -17.48 17.73
C SER A 268 1.15 -17.89 19.04
N ASP A 269 -0.18 -17.87 19.06
CA ASP A 269 -1.03 -18.09 20.24
C ASP A 269 -1.83 -19.41 20.13
N GLY A 270 -1.29 -20.38 19.39
CA GLY A 270 -1.82 -21.74 19.31
C GLY A 270 -2.51 -22.12 17.99
N PRO A 271 -3.12 -23.32 17.94
CA PRO A 271 -3.49 -24.00 16.69
C PRO A 271 -4.57 -23.36 15.86
N HIS A 272 -5.48 -22.64 16.50
CA HIS A 272 -6.68 -22.10 15.87
C HIS A 272 -6.70 -20.57 15.86
N ARG A 273 -5.52 -19.95 15.98
CA ARG A 273 -5.36 -18.47 16.01
C ARG A 273 -4.73 -17.96 14.72
N LEU A 274 -5.30 -16.87 14.20
CA LEU A 274 -4.84 -16.17 13.01
C LEU A 274 -4.78 -14.67 13.27
N TYR A 275 -3.94 -13.96 12.53
CA TYR A 275 -3.60 -12.56 12.77
C TYR A 275 -3.96 -11.66 11.58
N GLN A 276 -4.43 -10.45 11.91
CA GLN A 276 -4.60 -9.33 10.98
C GLN A 276 -3.39 -8.39 11.05
N GLY A 277 -3.33 -7.36 10.21
CA GLY A 277 -2.18 -6.45 10.16
C GLY A 277 -1.86 -5.83 11.53
N PRO A 278 -0.61 -5.92 12.02
CA PRO A 278 -0.26 -5.45 13.35
C PRO A 278 -0.04 -3.94 13.37
N ASP A 279 -0.23 -3.34 14.56
CA ASP A 279 0.17 -1.97 14.86
C ASP A 279 1.30 -1.94 15.90
N PHE A 280 2.06 -0.85 15.91
CA PHE A 280 3.14 -0.64 16.88
C PHE A 280 2.85 0.57 17.78
N ILE A 281 2.89 0.33 19.09
CA ILE A 281 2.74 1.34 20.14
C ILE A 281 4.08 1.50 20.85
N PRO A 282 4.76 2.66 20.75
CA PRO A 282 5.98 2.92 21.51
C PRO A 282 5.73 2.85 23.01
N ARG A 283 6.68 2.30 23.77
CA ARG A 283 6.59 2.19 25.25
C ARG A 283 6.56 3.57 25.93
N PHE A 284 7.25 4.56 25.36
CA PHE A 284 7.39 5.89 25.96
C PHE A 284 7.02 7.01 24.97
N PRO A 285 6.33 8.08 25.41
CA PRO A 285 5.91 9.20 24.54
C PRO A 285 7.07 9.98 23.90
N LEU A 286 8.25 10.02 24.52
CA LEU A 286 9.41 10.74 23.97
C LEU A 286 9.86 10.18 22.61
N LEU A 287 9.68 8.87 22.38
CA LEU A 287 9.94 8.25 21.08
C LEU A 287 8.91 8.68 20.02
N GLN A 288 7.69 9.06 20.43
CA GLN A 288 6.63 9.50 19.51
C GLN A 288 6.94 10.87 18.90
N LYS A 289 7.61 11.79 19.64
CA LYS A 289 8.05 13.09 19.08
C LYS A 289 9.16 12.90 18.03
N ALA A 290 10.15 12.06 18.33
CA ALA A 290 11.21 11.68 17.39
C ALA A 290 10.64 11.01 16.11
N MET A 291 9.58 10.19 16.24
CA MET A 291 8.90 9.54 15.11
C MET A 291 8.14 10.50 14.19
N VAL A 292 7.66 11.63 14.69
CA VAL A 292 6.88 12.63 13.92
C VAL A 292 7.77 13.72 13.34
N GLY A 293 9.09 13.69 13.62
CA GLY A 293 10.04 14.70 13.16
C GLY A 293 9.73 16.09 13.73
N GLN A 294 9.28 16.16 14.99
CA GLN A 294 9.11 17.39 15.76
C GLN A 294 10.27 17.62 16.71
#